data_AF-A0A7K4FSI5-F1
#
_entry.id   AF-A0A7K4FSI5-F1
#
_cell.length_a   1.000
_cell.length_b   1.000
_cell.length_c   1.000
_cell.angle_alpha   90.00
_cell.angle_beta   90.00
_cell.angle_gamma   90.00
#
_symmetry.space_group_name_H-M   'P 1'
#
loop_
_entity.id
_entity.type
_entity.pdbx_description
1 polymer ?
#
loop_
_entity_poly.entity_id
_entity_poly.type
_entity_poly.pdbx_seq_one_letter_code
_entity_poly.pdbx_strand_id
1 'polypeptide(L)'
;MNYHNRSNPLFTLINAIFQLDKDWVSRITMAMIVMSLVWGMLGIIDALMARIQEASWGLTQSLVITSQEYYGSITLHGVRDLFGFAVQLEVALFIFLSFRLLNLQPKAKWFLNIGFILFNISFMLLEGPIVAFPSFNDNYVGATGWYYMNPIGIPNYSQYVVSPLWFIGYELM
;
A
#
# COMPACT_ATOMS: atom_id res chain seq x y z
N MET A 1 12.69 49.69 -12.26
CA MET A 1 12.02 48.80 -13.23
C MET A 1 11.78 47.48 -12.52
N ASN A 2 10.61 47.29 -11.90
CA ASN A 2 10.31 46.09 -11.12
C ASN A 2 9.78 45.01 -12.05
N TYR A 3 10.66 44.10 -12.48
CA TYR A 3 10.24 42.85 -13.10
C TYR A 3 9.69 41.93 -11.99
N HIS A 4 8.37 41.98 -11.76
CA HIS A 4 7.69 40.90 -11.08
C HIS A 4 7.75 39.65 -11.98
N ASN A 5 8.74 38.78 -11.71
CA ASN A 5 8.73 37.40 -12.19
C ASN A 5 7.49 36.71 -11.60
N ARG A 6 6.37 36.74 -12.31
CA ARG A 6 5.23 35.88 -12.00
C ARG A 6 5.69 34.45 -12.25
N SER A 7 5.85 33.67 -11.18
CA SER A 7 6.13 32.24 -11.27
C SER A 7 5.05 31.58 -12.14
N ASN A 8 5.46 30.82 -13.15
CA ASN A 8 4.54 30.06 -14.00
C ASN A 8 3.63 29.19 -13.11
N PRO A 9 2.29 29.32 -13.16
CA PRO A 9 1.37 28.56 -12.32
C PRO A 9 1.57 27.05 -12.39
N LEU A 10 1.94 26.52 -13.57
CA LEU A 10 2.26 25.10 -13.74
C LEU A 10 3.52 24.72 -12.96
N PHE A 11 4.55 25.56 -13.00
CA PHE A 11 5.80 25.32 -12.24
C PHE A 11 5.53 25.39 -10.73
N THR A 12 4.71 26.33 -10.29
CA THR A 12 4.29 26.42 -8.88
C THR A 12 3.51 25.17 -8.45
N LEU A 13 2.60 24.66 -9.30
CA LEU A 13 1.85 23.43 -9.04
C LEU A 13 2.78 22.20 -8.98
N ILE A 14 3.68 22.04 -9.95
CA ILE A 14 4.65 20.94 -10.00
C ILE A 14 5.53 20.96 -8.75
N ASN A 15 6.04 22.13 -8.35
CA ASN A 15 6.83 22.25 -7.12
C ASN A 15 6.00 21.96 -5.87
N ALA A 16 4.74 22.37 -5.82
CA ALA A 16 3.86 22.07 -4.69
C ALA A 16 3.60 20.55 -4.55
N ILE A 17 3.43 19.84 -5.67
CA ILE A 17 3.16 18.39 -5.68
C ILE A 17 4.44 17.59 -5.39
N PHE A 18 5.53 17.88 -6.09
CA PHE A 18 6.76 17.06 -6.05
C PHE A 18 7.83 17.61 -5.10
N GLN A 19 7.58 18.75 -4.47
CA GLN A 19 8.50 19.42 -3.54
C GLN A 19 9.90 19.62 -4.14
N LEU A 20 9.99 19.96 -5.43
CA LEU A 20 11.28 20.01 -6.16
C LEU A 20 12.26 21.05 -5.58
N ASP A 21 11.76 22.01 -4.80
CA ASP A 21 12.55 22.99 -4.04
C ASP A 21 13.24 22.41 -2.81
N LYS A 22 12.81 21.23 -2.32
CA LYS A 22 13.39 20.55 -1.16
C LYS A 22 14.56 19.65 -1.55
N ASP A 23 15.45 19.40 -0.59
CA ASP A 23 16.52 18.43 -0.79
C ASP A 23 15.98 17.01 -1.01
N TRP A 24 16.75 16.18 -1.70
CA TRP A 24 16.30 14.85 -2.11
C TRP A 24 15.91 13.95 -0.92
N VAL A 25 16.62 14.02 0.23
CA VAL A 25 16.31 13.20 1.41
C VAL A 25 14.94 13.61 1.97
N SER A 26 14.70 14.92 2.08
CA SER A 26 13.40 15.44 2.52
C SER A 26 12.26 14.99 1.59
N ARG A 27 12.46 15.06 0.26
CA ARG A 27 11.45 14.62 -0.72
C ARG A 27 11.09 13.13 -0.58
N ILE A 28 12.10 12.25 -0.60
CA ILE A 28 11.84 10.81 -0.56
C ILE A 28 11.24 10.39 0.79
N THR A 29 11.72 10.97 1.90
CA THR A 29 11.17 10.73 3.24
C THR A 29 9.70 11.13 3.29
N MET A 30 9.35 12.34 2.82
CA MET A 30 7.96 12.81 2.81
C MET A 30 7.07 11.96 1.90
N ALA A 31 7.57 11.56 0.73
CA ALA A 31 6.83 10.66 -0.16
C ALA A 31 6.53 9.31 0.52
N MET A 32 7.51 8.72 1.21
CA MET A 32 7.35 7.46 1.94
C MET A 32 6.38 7.60 3.13
N ILE A 33 6.44 8.70 3.88
CA ILE A 33 5.50 8.97 4.99
C ILE A 33 4.08 9.15 4.45
N VAL A 34 3.89 9.93 3.39
CA VAL A 34 2.55 10.15 2.83
C VAL A 34 1.98 8.84 2.31
N MET A 35 2.76 8.08 1.54
CA MET A 35 2.30 6.80 1.03
C MET A 35 2.05 5.78 2.15
N SER A 36 2.83 5.80 3.24
CA SER A 36 2.59 4.88 4.35
C SER A 36 1.26 5.18 5.05
N LEU A 37 0.94 6.46 5.22
CA LEU A 37 -0.37 6.89 5.73
C LEU A 37 -1.51 6.51 4.78
N VAL A 38 -1.32 6.61 3.46
CA VAL A 38 -2.32 6.15 2.48
C VAL A 38 -2.59 4.66 2.65
N TRP A 39 -1.54 3.83 2.74
CA TRP A 39 -1.71 2.39 2.97
C TRP A 39 -2.37 2.08 4.31
N GLY A 40 -1.98 2.77 5.38
CA GLY A 40 -2.61 2.61 6.69
C GLY A 40 -4.09 3.00 6.71
N MET A 41 -4.47 4.06 5.98
CA MET A 41 -5.89 4.41 5.84
C MET A 41 -6.68 3.34 5.08
N LEU A 42 -6.09 2.74 4.04
CA LEU A 42 -6.71 1.62 3.33
C LEU A 42 -6.83 0.38 4.23
N GLY A 43 -5.80 0.05 5.01
CA GLY A 43 -5.85 -1.06 5.96
C GLY A 43 -6.85 -0.88 7.10
N ILE A 44 -7.10 0.37 7.54
CA ILE A 44 -8.19 0.69 8.46
C ILE A 44 -9.56 0.40 7.84
N ILE A 45 -9.76 0.73 6.55
CA ILE A 45 -11.01 0.43 5.84
C ILE A 45 -11.23 -1.08 5.75
N ASP A 46 -10.17 -1.83 5.42
CA ASP A 46 -10.25 -3.29 5.36
C ASP A 46 -10.61 -3.89 6.74
N ALA A 47 -9.95 -3.43 7.80
CA ALA A 47 -10.27 -3.87 9.16
C ALA A 47 -11.72 -3.55 9.53
N LEU A 48 -12.21 -2.36 9.19
CA LEU A 48 -13.59 -1.94 9.44
C LEU A 48 -14.58 -2.88 8.75
N MET A 49 -14.34 -3.25 7.49
CA MET A 49 -15.19 -4.19 6.76
C MET A 49 -15.25 -5.57 7.44
N ALA A 50 -14.10 -6.08 7.89
CA ALA A 50 -14.05 -7.34 8.64
C ALA A 50 -14.83 -7.24 9.97
N ARG A 51 -14.71 -6.13 10.71
CA ARG A 51 -15.43 -5.92 11.98
C ARG A 51 -16.93 -5.79 11.78
N ILE A 52 -17.39 -5.11 10.73
CA ILE A 52 -18.82 -5.01 10.39
C ILE A 52 -19.40 -6.40 10.09
N GLN A 53 -18.67 -7.20 9.31
CA GLN A 53 -19.06 -8.56 8.97
C GLN A 53 -19.16 -9.46 10.22
N GLU A 54 -18.18 -9.38 11.14
CA GLU A 54 -18.20 -10.12 12.41
C GLU A 54 -19.35 -9.69 13.32
N ALA A 55 -19.62 -8.39 13.42
CA ALA A 55 -20.73 -7.88 14.21
C ALA A 55 -22.08 -8.30 13.63
N SER A 56 -22.26 -8.23 12.31
CA SER A 56 -23.48 -8.70 11.63
C SER A 56 -23.69 -10.19 11.84
N TRP A 57 -22.65 -11.01 11.69
CA TRP A 57 -22.74 -12.43 11.96
C TRP A 57 -23.14 -12.69 13.42
N GLY A 58 -22.47 -12.05 14.38
CA GLY A 58 -22.73 -12.23 15.80
C GLY A 58 -24.14 -11.81 16.25
N LEU A 59 -24.73 -10.79 15.63
CA LEU A 59 -26.02 -10.22 16.05
C LEU A 59 -27.21 -10.79 15.27
N THR A 60 -27.06 -10.99 13.97
CA THR A 60 -28.20 -11.31 13.08
C THR A 60 -27.97 -12.56 12.23
N GLN A 61 -26.79 -13.21 12.35
CA GLN A 61 -26.40 -14.35 11.50
C GLN A 61 -26.48 -14.01 10.00
N SER A 62 -26.28 -12.73 9.66
CA SER A 62 -26.33 -12.23 8.29
C SER A 62 -24.93 -11.95 7.76
N LEU A 63 -24.70 -12.32 6.49
CA LEU A 63 -23.49 -11.97 5.75
C LEU A 63 -23.74 -10.66 4.99
N VAL A 64 -22.96 -9.62 5.31
CA VAL A 64 -22.99 -8.31 4.62
C VAL A 64 -22.09 -8.33 3.39
N ILE A 65 -20.99 -9.09 3.47
CA ILE A 65 -20.06 -9.38 2.39
C ILE A 65 -19.90 -10.89 2.26
N THR A 66 -19.39 -11.35 1.13
CA THR A 66 -19.12 -12.78 0.89
C THR A 66 -17.99 -13.28 1.80
N SER A 67 -17.91 -14.61 1.95
CA SER A 67 -16.81 -15.23 2.70
C SER A 67 -15.44 -14.87 2.13
N GLN A 68 -15.28 -14.81 0.80
CA GLN A 68 -14.02 -14.33 0.22
C GLN A 68 -13.72 -12.92 0.69
N GLU A 69 -14.66 -11.98 0.53
CA GLU A 69 -14.42 -10.57 0.85
C GLU A 69 -14.06 -10.38 2.32
N TYR A 70 -14.64 -11.16 3.23
CA TYR A 70 -14.24 -11.16 4.64
C TYR A 70 -12.76 -11.55 4.84
N TYR A 71 -12.34 -12.69 4.29
CA TYR A 71 -10.94 -13.13 4.39
C TYR A 71 -9.99 -12.25 3.58
N GLY A 72 -10.48 -11.65 2.49
CA GLY A 72 -9.80 -10.64 1.69
C GLY A 72 -9.50 -9.38 2.49
N SER A 73 -10.50 -8.86 3.20
CA SER A 73 -10.34 -7.72 4.12
C SER A 73 -9.30 -8.01 5.20
N ILE A 74 -9.33 -9.19 5.84
CA ILE A 74 -8.33 -9.55 6.87
C ILE A 74 -6.92 -9.61 6.25
N THR A 75 -6.81 -10.22 5.08
CA THR A 75 -5.52 -10.41 4.40
C THR A 75 -4.93 -9.08 3.94
N LEU A 76 -5.71 -8.25 3.26
CA LEU A 76 -5.28 -6.93 2.80
C LEU A 76 -4.98 -5.98 3.95
N HIS A 77 -5.79 -6.00 5.02
CA HIS A 77 -5.48 -5.27 6.24
C HIS A 77 -4.08 -5.62 6.75
N GLY A 78 -3.78 -6.92 6.93
CA GLY A 78 -2.48 -7.36 7.41
C GLY A 78 -1.33 -6.93 6.49
N VAL A 79 -1.50 -7.08 5.18
CA VAL A 79 -0.48 -6.68 4.20
C VAL A 79 -0.24 -5.15 4.21
N ARG A 80 -1.32 -4.36 4.16
CA ARG A 80 -1.25 -2.90 4.09
C ARG A 80 -0.74 -2.28 5.38
N ASP A 81 -1.19 -2.75 6.54
CA ASP A 81 -0.79 -2.16 7.82
C ASP A 81 0.60 -2.60 8.26
N LEU A 82 0.97 -3.87 8.04
CA LEU A 82 2.29 -4.36 8.42
C LEU A 82 3.37 -3.81 7.48
N PHE A 83 3.19 -3.97 6.17
CA PHE A 83 4.23 -3.60 5.21
C PHE A 83 4.03 -2.19 4.69
N GLY A 84 2.86 -1.90 4.10
CA GLY A 84 2.59 -0.62 3.43
C GLY A 84 2.66 0.57 4.39
N PHE A 85 2.16 0.41 5.61
CA PHE A 85 2.22 1.42 6.66
C PHE A 85 3.47 1.27 7.52
N ALA A 86 3.59 0.21 8.34
CA ALA A 86 4.59 0.16 9.40
C ALA A 86 6.03 0.07 8.85
N VAL A 87 6.33 -0.91 7.98
CA VAL A 87 7.68 -1.05 7.39
C VAL A 87 8.07 0.18 6.59
N GLN A 88 7.18 0.71 5.74
CA GLN A 88 7.52 1.90 4.95
C GLN A 88 7.77 3.13 5.82
N LEU A 89 6.96 3.34 6.85
CA LEU A 89 7.15 4.44 7.80
C LEU A 89 8.48 4.28 8.55
N GLU A 90 8.78 3.08 9.04
CA GLU A 90 10.04 2.78 9.71
C GLU A 90 11.24 3.07 8.81
N VAL A 91 11.22 2.59 7.55
CA VAL A 91 12.30 2.86 6.59
C VAL A 91 12.42 4.35 6.29
N ALA A 92 11.32 5.08 6.18
CA ALA A 92 11.34 6.54 6.00
C ALA A 92 12.04 7.24 7.18
N LEU A 93 11.71 6.84 8.41
CA LEU A 93 12.36 7.36 9.61
C LEU A 93 13.85 7.02 9.62
N PHE A 94 14.24 5.79 9.29
CA PHE A 94 15.66 5.40 9.23
C PHE A 94 16.43 6.16 8.15
N ILE A 95 15.85 6.39 6.97
CA ILE A 95 16.45 7.21 5.91
C ILE A 95 16.67 8.64 6.41
N PHE A 96 15.65 9.23 7.04
CA PHE A 96 15.75 10.59 7.58
C PHE A 96 16.83 10.68 8.66
N LEU A 97 16.79 9.83 9.67
CA LEU A 97 17.78 9.82 10.75
C LEU A 97 19.20 9.60 10.20
N SER A 98 19.38 8.61 9.32
CA SER A 98 20.69 8.23 8.79
C SER A 98 21.30 9.31 7.89
N PHE A 99 20.54 9.78 6.89
CA PHE A 99 21.11 10.69 5.89
C PHE A 99 21.01 12.16 6.29
N ARG A 100 19.99 12.53 7.07
CA ARG A 100 19.81 13.92 7.51
C ARG A 100 20.50 14.20 8.84
N LEU A 101 20.28 13.38 9.87
CA LEU A 101 20.82 13.67 11.21
C LEU A 101 22.25 13.16 11.38
N LEU A 102 22.55 11.96 10.89
CA LEU A 102 23.90 11.37 10.98
C LEU A 102 24.80 11.73 9.79
N ASN A 103 24.26 12.49 8.81
CA ASN A 103 24.99 12.95 7.62
C ASN A 103 25.65 11.83 6.81
N LEU A 104 25.07 10.61 6.84
CA LEU A 104 25.52 9.52 6.00
C LEU A 104 25.17 9.81 4.54
N GLN A 105 26.12 9.58 3.62
CA GLN A 105 25.95 9.89 2.20
C GLN A 105 25.68 8.61 1.40
N PRO A 106 24.44 8.40 0.89
CA PRO A 106 24.14 7.21 0.10
C PRO A 106 24.83 7.25 -1.26
N LYS A 107 25.54 6.17 -1.59
CA LYS A 107 26.21 6.01 -2.90
C LYS A 107 25.22 5.80 -4.06
N ALA A 108 24.07 5.18 -3.80
CA ALA A 108 23.08 4.81 -4.81
C ALA A 108 21.69 5.38 -4.51
N LYS A 109 21.55 6.72 -4.55
CA LYS A 109 20.27 7.43 -4.34
C LYS A 109 19.15 6.92 -5.27
N TRP A 110 19.50 6.58 -6.49
CA TRP A 110 18.57 6.05 -7.49
C TRP A 110 17.95 4.71 -7.07
N PHE A 111 18.71 3.86 -6.36
CA PHE A 111 18.24 2.55 -5.91
C PHE A 111 17.12 2.69 -4.87
N LEU A 112 17.22 3.68 -3.98
CA LEU A 112 16.17 3.99 -3.00
C LEU A 112 14.88 4.49 -3.68
N ASN A 113 15.00 5.32 -4.72
CA ASN A 113 13.82 5.77 -5.47
C ASN A 113 13.15 4.60 -6.20
N ILE A 114 13.93 3.71 -6.83
CA ILE A 114 13.38 2.53 -7.51
C ILE A 114 12.75 1.58 -6.48
N GLY A 115 13.42 1.32 -5.36
CA GLY A 115 12.88 0.51 -4.27
C GLY A 115 11.55 1.06 -3.76
N PHE A 116 11.46 2.37 -3.51
CA PHE A 116 10.20 3.02 -3.13
C PHE A 116 9.08 2.79 -4.15
N ILE A 117 9.37 2.93 -5.44
CA ILE A 117 8.38 2.73 -6.51
C ILE A 117 7.94 1.26 -6.56
N LEU A 118 8.89 0.32 -6.61
CA LEU A 118 8.60 -1.12 -6.69
C LEU A 118 7.83 -1.60 -5.47
N PHE A 119 8.22 -1.15 -4.28
CA PHE A 119 7.52 -1.45 -3.03
C PHE A 119 6.06 -0.99 -3.07
N ASN A 120 5.77 0.21 -3.60
CA ASN A 120 4.38 0.68 -3.70
C ASN A 120 3.58 -0.02 -4.81
N ILE A 121 4.23 -0.44 -5.89
CA ILE A 121 3.61 -1.28 -6.93
C ILE A 121 3.25 -2.66 -6.37
N SER A 122 4.06 -3.21 -5.46
CA SER A 122 3.83 -4.54 -4.88
C SER A 122 2.40 -4.71 -4.34
N PHE A 123 1.89 -3.73 -3.59
CA PHE A 123 0.54 -3.75 -3.02
C PHE A 123 -0.56 -3.77 -4.07
N MET A 124 -0.37 -3.08 -5.19
CA MET A 124 -1.32 -3.11 -6.32
C MET A 124 -1.37 -4.50 -6.95
N LEU A 125 -0.23 -5.20 -7.00
CA LEU A 125 -0.15 -6.56 -7.50
C LEU A 125 -0.78 -7.57 -6.51
N LEU A 126 -0.62 -7.34 -5.21
CA LEU A 126 -1.21 -8.15 -4.15
C LEU A 126 -2.73 -8.00 -4.07
N GLU A 127 -3.25 -6.79 -4.25
CA GLU A 127 -4.69 -6.51 -4.27
C GLU A 127 -5.39 -7.16 -5.47
N GLY A 128 -4.74 -7.15 -6.64
CA GLY A 128 -5.35 -7.63 -7.87
C GLY A 128 -6.36 -6.63 -8.46
N PRO A 129 -6.99 -6.97 -9.59
CA PRO A 129 -7.96 -6.08 -10.24
C PRO A 129 -9.23 -5.91 -9.40
N ILE A 130 -9.68 -4.66 -9.22
CA ILE A 130 -10.96 -4.33 -8.61
C ILE A 130 -12.03 -4.27 -9.69
N VAL A 131 -12.99 -5.18 -9.65
CA VAL A 131 -14.17 -5.17 -10.54
C VAL A 131 -15.32 -4.48 -9.81
N ALA A 132 -15.84 -3.38 -10.40
CA ALA A 132 -16.90 -2.58 -9.79
C ALA A 132 -18.25 -3.32 -9.67
N PHE A 133 -18.51 -4.30 -10.54
CA PHE A 133 -19.72 -5.13 -10.54
C PHE A 133 -19.32 -6.60 -10.72
N PRO A 134 -18.84 -7.25 -9.65
CA PRO A 134 -18.45 -8.65 -9.72
C PRO A 134 -19.70 -9.54 -9.92
N SER A 135 -19.61 -10.50 -10.83
CA SER A 135 -20.66 -11.50 -11.12
C SER A 135 -20.48 -12.79 -10.31
N PHE A 136 -19.24 -13.06 -9.85
CA PHE A 136 -18.87 -14.05 -8.83
C PHE A 136 -17.65 -13.50 -8.05
N ASN A 137 -16.82 -14.33 -7.41
CA ASN A 137 -15.54 -14.00 -6.76
C ASN A 137 -14.48 -13.45 -7.75
N ASP A 138 -14.89 -12.47 -8.55
CA ASP A 138 -14.17 -11.86 -9.67
C ASP A 138 -13.16 -10.82 -9.17
N ASN A 139 -13.33 -10.39 -7.92
CA ASN A 139 -12.34 -9.66 -7.15
C ASN A 139 -11.35 -10.68 -6.58
N TYR A 140 -10.24 -10.90 -7.29
CA TYR A 140 -9.14 -11.80 -6.90
C TYR A 140 -8.35 -11.26 -5.68
N VAL A 141 -9.01 -10.59 -4.74
CA VAL A 141 -8.41 -10.07 -3.52
C VAL A 141 -7.89 -11.25 -2.72
N GLY A 142 -6.62 -11.21 -2.33
CA GLY A 142 -5.99 -12.32 -1.61
C GLY A 142 -6.74 -12.68 -0.34
N ALA A 143 -7.28 -13.90 -0.24
CA ALA A 143 -7.98 -14.41 0.95
C ALA A 143 -7.21 -15.55 1.63
N THR A 144 -5.89 -15.40 1.75
CA THR A 144 -4.96 -16.44 2.21
C THR A 144 -4.25 -16.11 3.51
N GLY A 145 -4.56 -14.96 4.11
CA GLY A 145 -3.79 -14.37 5.21
C GLY A 145 -2.52 -13.70 4.71
N TRP A 146 -2.06 -12.68 5.46
CA TRP A 146 -0.86 -11.89 5.11
C TRP A 146 0.45 -12.69 5.15
N TYR A 147 0.46 -13.85 5.81
CA TYR A 147 1.65 -14.70 5.93
C TYR A 147 1.65 -15.87 4.95
N TYR A 148 0.59 -16.02 4.14
CA TYR A 148 0.41 -17.06 3.13
C TYR A 148 0.63 -18.52 3.63
N MET A 149 -0.41 -19.34 3.58
CA MET A 149 -0.28 -20.78 3.81
C MET A 149 -0.61 -21.55 2.53
N ASN A 150 0.39 -22.23 1.97
CA ASN A 150 0.19 -23.22 0.91
C ASN A 150 -0.44 -24.48 1.55
N PRO A 151 -1.77 -24.62 1.53
CA PRO A 151 -2.45 -24.79 0.25
C PRO A 151 -3.61 -23.83 -0.06
N ILE A 152 -3.81 -22.78 0.73
CA ILE A 152 -4.83 -21.76 0.49
C ILE A 152 -4.40 -20.93 -0.73
N GLY A 153 -5.26 -20.87 -1.77
CA GLY A 153 -4.97 -20.18 -3.03
C GLY A 153 -4.46 -21.06 -4.17
N ILE A 154 -4.25 -22.37 -3.97
CA ILE A 154 -3.93 -23.32 -5.05
C ILE A 154 -5.23 -23.91 -5.63
N PRO A 155 -5.39 -23.93 -6.97
CA PRO A 155 -6.52 -24.60 -7.61
C PRO A 155 -6.68 -26.04 -7.11
N ASN A 156 -7.92 -26.43 -6.81
CA ASN A 156 -8.33 -27.74 -6.28
C ASN A 156 -8.00 -28.02 -4.80
N TYR A 157 -7.29 -27.12 -4.11
CA TYR A 157 -7.04 -27.26 -2.66
C TYR A 157 -7.89 -26.32 -1.81
N SER A 158 -8.34 -25.20 -2.37
CA SER A 158 -9.22 -24.24 -1.71
C SER A 158 -10.12 -23.53 -2.72
N GLN A 159 -11.29 -23.06 -2.25
CA GLN A 159 -12.16 -22.16 -3.01
C GLN A 159 -11.73 -20.68 -2.88
N TYR A 160 -10.82 -20.37 -1.95
CA TYR A 160 -10.27 -19.02 -1.81
C TYR A 160 -9.31 -18.70 -2.94
N VAL A 161 -9.50 -17.52 -3.54
CA VAL A 161 -8.64 -17.03 -4.62
C VAL A 161 -7.65 -15.98 -4.12
N VAL A 162 -6.59 -15.78 -4.90
CA VAL A 162 -5.63 -14.68 -4.73
C VAL A 162 -5.39 -14.01 -6.07
N SER A 163 -4.79 -12.82 -6.03
CA SER A 163 -4.38 -12.12 -7.24
C SER A 163 -3.46 -13.03 -8.06
N PRO A 164 -3.63 -13.11 -9.40
CA PRO A 164 -2.67 -13.82 -10.25
C PRO A 164 -1.24 -13.29 -10.11
N LEU A 165 -1.09 -12.04 -9.64
CA LEU A 165 0.19 -11.38 -9.41
C LEU A 165 0.61 -11.39 -7.94
N TRP A 166 -0.10 -12.12 -7.08
CA TRP A 166 0.15 -12.20 -5.62
C TRP A 166 1.62 -12.50 -5.30
N PHE A 167 2.17 -13.56 -5.89
CA PHE A 167 3.55 -13.96 -5.64
C PHE A 167 4.56 -12.93 -6.15
N ILE A 168 4.29 -12.33 -7.32
CA ILE A 168 5.14 -11.27 -7.87
C ILE A 168 5.11 -10.03 -6.97
N GLY A 169 3.96 -9.74 -6.36
CA GLY A 169 3.84 -8.72 -5.34
C GLY A 169 4.78 -8.97 -4.16
N TYR A 170 4.78 -10.17 -3.57
CA TYR A 170 5.68 -10.50 -2.46
C TYR A 170 7.16 -10.43 -2.85
N GLU A 171 7.55 -10.87 -4.05
CA GLU A 171 8.95 -10.82 -4.50
C GLU A 171 9.45 -9.39 -4.73
N LEU A 172 8.54 -8.42 -4.94
CA LEU A 172 8.87 -7.00 -5.11
C LEU A 172 8.88 -6.22 -3.79
N MET A 173 8.34 -6.78 -2.71
CA MET A 173 8.21 -6.17 -1.40
C MET A 173 9.47 -6.40 -0.54
#